data_AF-C4RDW5-F1
#
_entry.id   AF-C4RDW5-F1
#
_cell.length_a   1.000
_cell.length_b   1.000
_cell.length_c   1.000
_cell.angle_alpha   90.00
_cell.angle_beta   90.00
_cell.angle_gamma   90.00
#
_symmetry.space_group_name_H-M   'P 1'
#
loop_
_entity.id
_entity.type
_entity.pdbx_description
1 polymer ?
#
loop_
_entity_poly.entity_id
_entity_poly.type
_entity_poly.pdbx_seq_one_letter_code
_entity_poly.pdbx_strand_id
1 'polypeptide(L)'
;MMSALADKATARALLRRAGLPLPPGSVETLPTAQRAAEVAAEIGYPVIVKAAAGGGGRGMTVVDAPADLPRAYARTRAAAQAAFGDDRVYVERYLTDARHVEVQVLCDGNGDGVHLGTRDCSVQRRHQKLVEEAPAPSLSADAAQAIAAAALRGALEVGFTGAGTVEFLVDDDGGFHFLEINCRIQVEHPVTEMITGIDLVHEQLHIASGAPLRLRQSDVRPRGVSVECRVNVEDPDRGFAPTPGRLDRFHPPGGPFTRVDTHARPGYLVGPYYDSLLAKVAVWAPERELALRRLDRALAEFDIAGPGVRTTIPFVRRVLADAAFRGGRHTTGLVDRLLRGGDTASRPGDTASRPGGTGPRTAPAGARPDVPDPAAPVDGRSPVPVPAAGPSGPDQRRN
;
A
#
# COMPACT_ATOMS: atom_id res chain seq x y z
N MET A 1 -11.38 24.03 -10.67
CA MET A 1 -10.27 23.68 -9.75
C MET A 1 -10.02 22.17 -9.72
N MET A 2 -10.98 21.34 -9.29
CA MET A 2 -10.80 19.87 -9.36
C MET A 2 -10.48 19.35 -10.78
N SER A 3 -11.08 19.92 -11.82
CA SER A 3 -10.75 19.56 -13.22
C SER A 3 -9.30 19.87 -13.61
N ALA A 4 -8.72 20.95 -13.08
CA ALA A 4 -7.34 21.36 -13.35
C ALA A 4 -6.32 20.51 -12.58
N LEU A 5 -6.70 19.98 -11.41
CA LEU A 5 -5.87 19.07 -10.62
C LEU A 5 -6.02 17.61 -11.05
N ALA A 6 -7.12 17.26 -11.73
CA ALA A 6 -7.31 15.94 -12.33
C ALA A 6 -6.44 15.71 -13.57
N ASP A 7 -6.12 16.77 -14.33
CA ASP A 7 -5.13 16.71 -15.41
C ASP A 7 -3.71 16.86 -14.84
N LYS A 8 -2.90 15.79 -14.90
CA LYS A 8 -1.54 15.80 -14.35
C LYS A 8 -0.65 16.83 -15.01
N ALA A 9 -0.80 17.09 -16.30
CA ALA A 9 0.03 18.09 -16.97
C ALA A 9 -0.26 19.50 -16.42
N THR A 10 -1.54 19.82 -16.23
CA THR A 10 -1.99 21.08 -15.64
C THR A 10 -1.57 21.20 -14.16
N ALA A 11 -1.77 20.14 -13.38
CA ALA A 11 -1.37 20.08 -11.97
C ALA A 11 0.16 20.28 -11.81
N ARG A 12 0.96 19.64 -12.65
CA ARG A 12 2.44 19.78 -12.65
C ARG A 12 2.87 21.20 -13.00
N ALA A 13 2.27 21.81 -14.02
CA ALA A 13 2.59 23.19 -14.39
C ALA A 13 2.25 24.18 -13.25
N LEU A 14 1.11 23.98 -12.58
CA LEU A 14 0.70 24.74 -11.41
C LEU A 14 1.68 24.57 -10.25
N LEU A 15 1.99 23.33 -9.87
CA LEU A 15 2.81 23.04 -8.70
C LEU A 15 4.29 23.36 -8.91
N ARG A 16 4.78 23.32 -10.16
CA ARG A 16 6.09 23.88 -10.50
C ARG A 16 6.15 25.38 -10.25
N ARG A 17 5.09 26.13 -10.61
CA ARG A 17 5.01 27.57 -10.31
C ARG A 17 4.94 27.82 -8.80
N ALA A 18 4.31 26.91 -8.05
CA ALA A 18 4.32 26.91 -6.59
C ALA A 18 5.68 26.52 -5.96
N GLY A 19 6.71 26.26 -6.78
CA GLY A 19 8.07 25.95 -6.33
C GLY A 19 8.28 24.49 -5.93
N LEU A 20 7.38 23.56 -6.29
CA LEU A 20 7.61 22.14 -6.05
C LEU A 20 8.59 21.59 -7.10
N PRO A 21 9.66 20.89 -6.67
CA PRO A 21 10.60 20.26 -7.58
C PRO A 21 9.89 19.17 -8.40
N LEU A 22 10.09 19.14 -9.71
CA LEU A 22 9.62 18.05 -10.58
C LEU A 22 10.78 17.08 -10.88
N PRO A 23 10.49 15.82 -11.23
CA PRO A 23 11.49 14.97 -11.85
C PRO A 23 11.97 15.60 -13.16
N PRO A 24 13.26 15.44 -13.54
CA PRO A 24 13.74 15.85 -14.86
C PRO A 24 12.86 15.23 -15.95
N GLY A 25 12.41 16.03 -16.92
CA GLY A 25 11.49 15.57 -17.95
C GLY A 25 10.76 16.69 -18.66
N SER A 26 9.79 16.32 -19.50
CA SER A 26 8.91 17.28 -20.15
C SER A 26 7.85 17.79 -19.17
N VAL A 27 7.64 19.10 -19.15
CA VAL A 27 6.51 19.72 -18.45
C VAL A 27 5.25 19.68 -19.31
N GLU A 28 5.42 19.90 -20.61
CA GLU A 28 4.34 19.80 -21.58
C GLU A 28 4.19 18.38 -22.13
N THR A 29 3.01 18.11 -22.69
CA THR A 29 2.72 16.87 -23.38
C THR A 29 3.45 16.82 -24.72
N LEU A 30 3.92 15.64 -25.09
CA LEU A 30 4.75 15.43 -26.26
C LEU A 30 3.87 14.87 -27.38
N PRO A 31 3.76 15.55 -28.54
CA PRO A 31 2.85 15.13 -29.61
C PRO A 31 3.41 13.97 -30.47
N THR A 32 4.74 13.76 -30.45
CA THR A 32 5.40 12.76 -31.29
C THR A 32 6.43 11.93 -30.51
N ALA A 33 6.64 10.69 -30.97
CA ALA A 33 7.69 9.81 -30.44
C ALA A 33 9.10 10.41 -30.64
N GLN A 34 9.30 11.18 -31.72
CA GLN A 34 10.57 11.87 -31.98
C GLN A 34 10.87 12.91 -30.89
N ARG A 35 9.88 13.74 -30.53
CA ARG A 35 10.06 14.74 -29.47
C ARG A 35 10.26 14.08 -28.10
N ALA A 36 9.60 12.94 -27.87
CA ALA A 36 9.87 12.12 -26.69
C ALA A 36 11.31 11.57 -26.66
N ALA A 37 11.86 11.17 -27.80
CA ALA A 37 13.24 10.68 -27.90
C ALA A 37 14.27 11.77 -27.62
N GLU A 38 14.03 12.99 -28.11
CA GLU A 38 14.88 14.15 -27.82
C GLU A 38 14.92 14.45 -26.31
N VAL A 39 13.76 14.52 -25.67
CA VAL A 39 13.68 14.75 -24.21
C VAL A 39 14.34 13.60 -23.43
N ALA A 40 14.09 12.35 -23.84
CA ALA A 40 14.68 11.18 -23.18
C ALA A 40 16.20 11.12 -23.31
N ALA A 41 16.75 11.59 -24.44
CA ALA A 41 18.19 11.69 -24.64
C ALA A 41 18.82 12.79 -23.77
N GLU A 42 18.12 13.91 -23.55
CA GLU A 42 18.56 15.01 -22.69
C GLU A 42 18.60 14.60 -21.21
N ILE A 43 17.54 13.96 -20.71
CA ILE A 43 17.42 13.59 -19.29
C ILE A 43 18.07 12.23 -18.97
N GLY A 44 18.40 11.45 -19.99
CA GLY A 44 19.00 10.11 -19.92
C GLY A 44 18.02 9.00 -19.54
N TYR A 45 18.40 7.75 -19.86
CA TYR A 45 17.66 6.52 -19.54
C TYR A 45 18.09 5.89 -18.19
N PRO A 46 17.20 5.16 -17.48
CA PRO A 46 15.83 4.84 -17.86
C PRO A 46 14.86 6.03 -17.74
N VAL A 47 13.86 6.06 -18.60
CA VAL A 47 12.77 7.05 -18.59
C VAL A 47 11.41 6.37 -18.43
N ILE A 48 10.40 7.13 -18.06
CA ILE A 48 9.01 6.68 -17.98
C ILE A 48 8.13 7.56 -18.84
N VAL A 49 7.36 6.93 -19.72
CA VAL A 49 6.29 7.57 -20.50
C VAL A 49 5.01 7.48 -19.67
N LYS A 50 4.34 8.62 -19.43
CA LYS A 50 3.12 8.69 -18.60
C LYS A 50 1.99 9.39 -19.35
N ALA A 51 0.76 8.90 -19.19
CA ALA A 51 -0.45 9.54 -19.68
C ALA A 51 -0.79 10.79 -18.86
N ALA A 52 -1.22 11.87 -19.51
CA ALA A 52 -1.60 13.13 -18.85
C ALA A 52 -2.88 12.99 -17.99
N ALA A 53 -3.85 12.21 -18.47
CA ALA A 53 -5.12 11.96 -17.78
C ALA A 53 -5.12 10.69 -16.89
N GLY A 54 -3.99 10.02 -16.71
CA GLY A 54 -3.92 8.70 -16.06
C GLY A 54 -3.82 8.73 -14.53
N GLY A 55 -4.37 7.71 -13.85
CA GLY A 55 -4.30 7.51 -12.40
C GLY A 55 -4.19 6.03 -11.99
N GLY A 56 -3.72 5.76 -10.77
CA GLY A 56 -3.70 4.39 -10.19
C GLY A 56 -2.76 3.40 -10.88
N GLY A 57 -1.59 3.87 -11.37
CA GLY A 57 -0.57 3.01 -12.00
C GLY A 57 -0.88 2.52 -13.42
N ARG A 58 -2.01 2.94 -14.01
CA ARG A 58 -2.38 2.64 -15.40
C ARG A 58 -1.94 3.76 -16.35
N GLY A 59 -1.54 3.41 -17.58
CA GLY A 59 -1.12 4.40 -18.57
C GLY A 59 0.31 4.91 -18.38
N MET A 60 1.22 4.05 -17.93
CA MET A 60 2.64 4.35 -17.84
C MET A 60 3.51 3.20 -18.33
N THR A 61 4.65 3.52 -18.94
CA THR A 61 5.62 2.54 -19.43
C THR A 61 7.03 3.01 -19.11
N VAL A 62 7.80 2.18 -18.41
CA VAL A 62 9.25 2.36 -18.23
C VAL A 62 9.99 1.93 -19.51
N VAL A 63 11.03 2.66 -19.85
CA VAL A 63 11.87 2.48 -21.03
C VAL A 63 13.32 2.54 -20.59
N ASP A 64 14.03 1.42 -20.70
CA ASP A 64 15.42 1.29 -20.26
C ASP A 64 16.42 1.69 -21.34
N ALA A 65 16.03 1.59 -22.62
CA ALA A 65 16.91 1.87 -23.75
C ALA A 65 16.21 2.68 -24.86
N PRO A 66 16.95 3.52 -25.62
CA PRO A 66 16.39 4.34 -26.69
C PRO A 66 15.59 3.58 -27.75
N ALA A 67 16.01 2.35 -28.06
CA ALA A 67 15.36 1.51 -29.07
C ALA A 67 13.91 1.15 -28.72
N ASP A 68 13.56 1.12 -27.44
CA ASP A 68 12.23 0.71 -26.97
C ASP A 68 11.23 1.87 -26.88
N LEU A 69 11.72 3.12 -26.93
CA LEU A 69 10.90 4.30 -26.72
C LEU A 69 9.75 4.45 -27.72
N PRO A 70 9.92 4.28 -29.05
CA PRO A 70 8.82 4.46 -30.00
C PRO A 70 7.65 3.50 -29.72
N ARG A 71 7.96 2.25 -29.37
CA ARG A 71 6.97 1.23 -29.03
C ARG A 71 6.28 1.54 -27.70
N ALA A 72 7.05 1.93 -26.69
CA ALA A 72 6.54 2.34 -25.38
C ALA A 72 5.60 3.55 -25.48
N TYR A 73 5.97 4.54 -26.28
CA TYR A 73 5.17 5.73 -26.57
C TYR A 73 3.83 5.36 -27.19
N ALA A 74 3.84 4.60 -28.29
CA ALA A 74 2.62 4.18 -28.99
C ALA A 74 1.69 3.36 -28.08
N ARG A 75 2.26 2.42 -27.30
CA ARG A 75 1.49 1.59 -26.35
C ARG A 75 0.85 2.44 -25.26
N THR A 76 1.58 3.40 -24.70
CA THR A 76 1.09 4.24 -23.61
C THR A 76 -0.04 5.15 -24.09
N ARG A 77 0.10 5.75 -25.28
CA ARG A 77 -0.98 6.56 -25.90
C ARG A 77 -2.24 5.75 -26.19
N ALA A 78 -2.10 4.56 -26.77
CA ALA A 78 -3.24 3.69 -27.05
C ALA A 78 -3.97 3.27 -25.76
N ALA A 79 -3.23 2.92 -24.71
CA ALA A 79 -3.80 2.60 -23.41
C ALA A 79 -4.51 3.81 -22.77
N ALA A 80 -3.92 5.00 -22.89
CA ALA A 80 -4.50 6.24 -22.38
C ALA A 80 -5.80 6.61 -23.11
N GLN A 81 -5.81 6.50 -24.45
CA GLN A 81 -7.01 6.72 -25.26
C GLN A 81 -8.14 5.76 -24.87
N ALA A 82 -7.84 4.47 -24.73
CA ALA A 82 -8.83 3.45 -24.41
C ALA A 82 -9.40 3.61 -22.99
N ALA A 83 -8.57 4.04 -22.02
CA ALA A 83 -8.98 4.13 -20.62
C ALA A 83 -9.59 5.50 -20.25
N PHE A 84 -9.12 6.58 -20.86
CA PHE A 84 -9.41 7.95 -20.43
C PHE A 84 -9.92 8.86 -21.56
N GLY A 85 -9.93 8.39 -22.81
CA GLY A 85 -10.31 9.21 -23.96
C GLY A 85 -9.31 10.33 -24.30
N ASP A 86 -8.12 10.30 -23.70
CA ASP A 86 -7.05 11.29 -23.86
C ASP A 86 -5.73 10.56 -24.11
N ASP A 87 -5.11 10.80 -25.27
CA ASP A 87 -3.88 10.14 -25.70
C ASP A 87 -2.62 10.96 -25.44
N ARG A 88 -2.72 12.09 -24.76
CA ARG A 88 -1.58 12.95 -24.44
C ARG A 88 -0.67 12.27 -23.44
N VAL A 89 0.65 12.32 -23.70
CA VAL A 89 1.68 11.73 -22.84
C VAL A 89 2.82 12.69 -22.59
N TYR A 90 3.58 12.46 -21.53
CA TYR A 90 4.80 13.17 -21.19
C TYR A 90 5.89 12.17 -20.78
N VAL A 91 7.15 12.63 -20.73
CA VAL A 91 8.31 11.79 -20.40
C VAL A 91 9.04 12.37 -19.20
N GLU A 92 9.44 11.50 -18.28
CA GLU A 92 10.25 11.85 -17.12
C GLU A 92 11.39 10.85 -16.93
N ARG A 93 12.43 11.28 -16.21
CA ARG A 93 13.44 10.38 -15.66
C ARG A 93 12.75 9.36 -14.76
N TYR A 94 13.06 8.09 -14.97
CA TYR A 94 12.59 7.03 -14.09
C TYR A 94 13.58 6.86 -12.94
N LEU A 95 13.10 7.08 -11.71
CA LEU A 95 13.89 6.88 -10.49
C LEU A 95 13.68 5.43 -10.03
N THR A 96 14.63 4.55 -10.34
CA THR A 96 14.55 3.10 -10.09
C THR A 96 14.49 2.74 -8.61
N ASP A 97 15.22 3.51 -7.79
CA ASP A 97 15.43 3.23 -6.36
C ASP A 97 14.90 4.37 -5.49
N ALA A 98 13.84 5.03 -5.94
CA ALA A 98 13.17 6.04 -5.12
C ALA A 98 12.23 5.40 -4.10
N ARG A 99 12.09 6.11 -2.98
CA ARG A 99 11.00 5.95 -2.02
C ARG A 99 9.78 6.75 -2.46
N HIS A 100 8.60 6.20 -2.21
CA HIS A 100 7.35 6.92 -2.36
C HIS A 100 6.98 7.52 -1.00
N VAL A 101 7.13 8.84 -0.88
CA VAL A 101 6.78 9.58 0.33
C VAL A 101 5.67 10.54 0.01
N GLU A 102 4.67 10.64 0.88
CA GLU A 102 3.53 11.51 0.65
C GLU A 102 3.16 12.31 1.90
N VAL A 103 2.45 13.42 1.70
CA VAL A 103 2.06 14.33 2.76
C VAL A 103 0.57 14.58 2.71
N GLN A 104 -0.08 14.31 3.84
CA GLN A 104 -1.47 14.67 4.06
C GLN A 104 -1.60 16.17 4.31
N VAL A 105 -2.54 16.80 3.60
CA VAL A 105 -2.95 18.19 3.82
C VAL A 105 -4.45 18.27 4.12
N LEU A 106 -4.83 19.25 4.94
CA LEU A 106 -6.20 19.72 5.15
C LEU A 106 -6.22 21.21 4.86
N CYS A 107 -7.10 21.65 3.96
CA CYS A 107 -7.25 23.06 3.61
C CYS A 107 -8.73 23.46 3.65
N ASP A 108 -9.04 24.64 4.16
CA ASP A 108 -10.43 25.15 4.19
C ASP A 108 -10.76 26.03 2.96
N GLY A 109 -11.97 26.59 2.95
CA GLY A 109 -12.42 27.49 1.88
C GLY A 109 -11.92 28.94 2.01
N ASN A 110 -11.22 29.28 3.09
CA ASN A 110 -10.72 30.62 3.37
C ASN A 110 -9.25 30.81 2.96
N GLY A 111 -8.61 29.76 2.45
CA GLY A 111 -7.20 29.76 2.08
C GLY A 111 -6.26 29.36 3.21
N ASP A 112 -6.77 28.83 4.32
CA ASP A 112 -5.96 28.30 5.41
C ASP A 112 -5.78 26.77 5.25
N GLY A 113 -4.68 26.24 5.78
CA GLY A 113 -4.40 24.81 5.74
C GLY A 113 -3.29 24.35 6.69
N VAL A 114 -3.24 23.04 6.93
CA VAL A 114 -2.20 22.35 7.71
C VAL A 114 -1.73 21.09 6.99
N HIS A 115 -0.47 20.70 7.22
CA HIS A 115 0.01 19.36 6.90
C HIS A 115 -0.03 18.45 8.13
N LEU A 116 -0.26 17.16 7.92
CA LEU A 116 -0.36 16.16 8.99
C LEU A 116 0.85 15.20 9.04
N GLY A 117 1.95 15.60 8.40
CA GLY A 117 3.21 14.85 8.39
C GLY A 117 3.33 13.95 7.17
N THR A 118 4.39 13.14 7.16
CA THR A 118 4.74 12.27 6.03
C THR A 118 4.23 10.83 6.23
N ARG A 119 3.99 10.14 5.13
CA ARG A 119 3.83 8.68 5.06
C ARG A 119 4.83 8.11 4.06
N ASP A 120 5.36 6.92 4.35
CA ASP A 120 6.08 6.11 3.38
C ASP A 120 5.15 5.04 2.81
N CYS A 121 5.06 5.00 1.50
CA CYS A 121 4.21 4.09 0.74
C CYS A 121 5.03 3.29 -0.29
N SER A 122 6.33 3.13 -0.03
CA SER A 122 7.27 2.56 -0.99
C SER A 122 7.04 1.06 -1.21
N VAL A 123 6.41 0.35 -0.26
CA VAL A 123 6.06 -1.06 -0.44
C VAL A 123 4.86 -1.18 -1.38
N GLN A 124 5.16 -1.31 -2.68
CA GLN A 124 4.15 -1.39 -3.72
C GLN A 124 4.40 -2.53 -4.69
N ARG A 125 3.31 -3.10 -5.23
CA ARG A 125 3.32 -4.09 -6.31
C ARG A 125 2.63 -3.49 -7.52
N ARG A 126 3.32 -3.38 -8.67
CA ARG A 126 2.77 -2.75 -9.89
C ARG A 126 2.07 -1.40 -9.58
N HIS A 127 2.73 -0.57 -8.78
CA HIS A 127 2.23 0.75 -8.33
C HIS A 127 0.99 0.71 -7.41
N GLN A 128 0.63 -0.45 -6.87
CA GLN A 128 -0.39 -0.59 -5.83
C GLN A 128 0.29 -0.75 -4.48
N LYS A 129 0.03 0.18 -3.55
CA LYS A 129 0.58 0.19 -2.20
C LYS A 129 0.05 -1.03 -1.41
N LEU A 130 0.91 -1.68 -0.64
CA LEU A 130 0.61 -2.86 0.17
C LEU A 130 0.81 -2.62 1.67
N VAL A 131 1.87 -1.87 2.01
CA VAL A 131 2.23 -1.50 3.38
C VAL A 131 2.61 -0.02 3.40
N GLU A 132 2.06 0.70 4.34
CA GLU A 132 2.25 2.12 4.53
C GLU A 132 2.60 2.43 5.97
N GLU A 133 3.49 3.39 6.22
CA GLU A 133 3.85 3.78 7.57
C GLU A 133 3.99 5.29 7.76
N ALA A 134 3.68 5.76 8.97
CA ALA A 134 3.75 7.15 9.36
C ALA A 134 4.44 7.29 10.73
N PRO A 135 5.36 8.24 10.92
CA PRO A 135 5.99 9.06 9.88
C PRO A 135 6.83 8.22 8.91
N ALA A 136 7.18 8.77 7.75
CA ALA A 136 8.08 8.11 6.81
C ALA A 136 9.46 7.87 7.49
N PRO A 137 9.99 6.63 7.54
CA PRO A 137 11.21 6.33 8.27
C PRO A 137 12.44 6.91 7.56
N SER A 138 13.57 6.97 8.28
CA SER A 138 14.88 7.31 7.71
C SER A 138 14.96 8.65 6.97
N LEU A 139 13.98 9.56 7.18
CA LEU A 139 14.11 10.96 6.80
C LEU A 139 14.61 11.74 8.01
N SER A 140 15.53 12.69 7.79
CA SER A 140 15.86 13.68 8.82
C SER A 140 14.62 14.54 9.13
N ALA A 141 14.56 15.11 10.32
CA ALA A 141 13.48 16.01 10.70
C ALA A 141 13.35 17.19 9.73
N ASP A 142 14.50 17.73 9.27
CA ASP A 142 14.55 18.83 8.31
C ASP A 142 14.02 18.43 6.94
N ALA A 143 14.38 17.23 6.43
CA ALA A 143 13.87 16.73 5.16
C ALA A 143 12.36 16.48 5.23
N ALA A 144 11.87 15.83 6.28
CA ALA A 144 10.45 15.62 6.48
C ALA A 144 9.67 16.94 6.56
N GLN A 145 10.20 17.94 7.26
CA GLN A 145 9.59 19.27 7.36
C GLN A 145 9.62 20.02 6.03
N ALA A 146 10.72 19.93 5.27
CA ALA A 146 10.83 20.57 3.96
C ALA A 146 9.81 20.00 2.96
N ILE A 147 9.66 18.67 2.91
CA ILE A 147 8.67 17.98 2.08
C ILE A 147 7.26 18.38 2.51
N ALA A 148 6.97 18.36 3.81
CA ALA A 148 5.65 18.68 4.33
C ALA A 148 5.25 20.14 4.09
N ALA A 149 6.18 21.07 4.27
CA ALA A 149 5.96 22.48 3.97
C ALA A 149 5.78 22.73 2.47
N ALA A 150 6.54 22.03 1.61
CA ALA A 150 6.37 22.12 0.17
C ALA A 150 5.00 21.61 -0.28
N ALA A 151 4.52 20.50 0.28
CA ALA A 151 3.19 19.97 0.03
C ALA A 151 2.08 20.97 0.39
N LEU A 152 2.13 21.54 1.60
CA LEU A 152 1.13 22.51 2.05
C LEU A 152 1.14 23.78 1.18
N ARG A 153 2.32 24.34 0.91
CA ARG A 153 2.44 25.51 0.01
C ARG A 153 1.85 25.22 -1.37
N GLY A 154 2.17 24.06 -1.94
CA GLY A 154 1.63 23.64 -3.23
C GLY A 154 0.10 23.54 -3.22
N ALA A 155 -0.47 22.94 -2.18
CA ALA A 155 -1.92 22.83 -2.03
C ALA A 155 -2.61 24.21 -1.90
N LEU A 156 -2.06 25.12 -1.10
CA LEU A 156 -2.60 26.46 -0.91
C LEU A 156 -2.50 27.32 -2.17
N GLU A 157 -1.38 27.25 -2.90
CA GLU A 157 -1.17 28.02 -4.14
C GLU A 157 -2.17 27.65 -5.23
N VAL A 158 -2.60 26.39 -5.29
CA VAL A 158 -3.64 25.92 -6.23
C VAL A 158 -5.07 26.11 -5.69
N GLY A 159 -5.21 26.75 -4.52
CA GLY A 159 -6.49 26.99 -3.85
C GLY A 159 -7.19 25.72 -3.36
N PHE A 160 -6.46 24.64 -3.09
CA PHE A 160 -7.04 23.35 -2.71
C PHE A 160 -7.91 23.48 -1.44
N THR A 161 -9.04 22.76 -1.41
CA THR A 161 -9.95 22.69 -0.25
C THR A 161 -10.33 21.23 0.02
N GLY A 162 -10.41 20.85 1.29
CA GLY A 162 -10.70 19.51 1.78
C GLY A 162 -9.45 18.76 2.23
N ALA A 163 -9.53 17.43 2.27
CA ALA A 163 -8.38 16.56 2.52
C ALA A 163 -7.78 16.09 1.20
N GLY A 164 -6.47 16.25 1.08
CA GLY A 164 -5.71 15.82 -0.09
C GLY A 164 -4.36 15.28 0.31
N THR A 165 -3.70 14.60 -0.61
CA THR A 165 -2.34 14.12 -0.40
C THR A 165 -1.45 14.51 -1.55
N VAL A 166 -0.28 15.08 -1.23
CA VAL A 166 0.76 15.42 -2.20
C VAL A 166 1.80 14.30 -2.15
N GLU A 167 2.00 13.62 -3.27
CA GLU A 167 2.92 12.49 -3.41
C GLU A 167 4.26 12.95 -3.99
N PHE A 168 5.34 12.37 -3.48
CA PHE A 168 6.72 12.65 -3.87
C PHE A 168 7.49 11.35 -4.10
N LEU A 169 8.44 11.40 -5.03
CA LEU A 169 9.55 10.47 -5.08
C LEU A 169 10.72 11.07 -4.31
N VAL A 170 11.30 10.30 -3.39
CA VAL A 170 12.48 10.70 -2.61
C VAL A 170 13.63 9.78 -2.99
N ASP A 171 14.74 10.36 -3.44
CA ASP A 171 15.96 9.64 -3.77
C ASP A 171 16.82 9.36 -2.52
N ASP A 172 17.89 8.58 -2.70
CA ASP A 172 18.81 8.21 -1.62
C ASP A 172 19.62 9.40 -1.07
N ASP A 173 19.78 10.46 -1.86
CA ASP A 173 20.48 11.69 -1.46
C ASP A 173 19.56 12.65 -0.67
N GLY A 174 18.29 12.28 -0.48
CA GLY A 174 17.27 13.09 0.21
C GLY A 174 16.62 14.15 -0.67
N GLY A 175 16.94 14.18 -1.97
CA GLY A 175 16.22 14.95 -2.96
C GLY A 175 14.78 14.43 -3.08
N PHE A 176 13.82 15.34 -3.24
CA PHE A 176 12.41 14.99 -3.41
C PHE A 176 11.84 15.64 -4.65
N HIS A 177 10.94 14.93 -5.31
CA HIS A 177 10.32 15.35 -6.57
C HIS A 177 8.81 15.10 -6.50
N PHE A 178 8.02 16.14 -6.74
CA PHE A 178 6.57 16.05 -6.82
C PHE A 178 6.13 15.07 -7.92
N LEU A 179 5.24 14.16 -7.54
CA LEU A 179 4.68 13.15 -8.43
C LEU A 179 3.26 13.52 -8.84
N GLU A 180 2.35 13.60 -7.88
CA GLU A 180 0.93 13.92 -8.09
C GLU A 180 0.26 14.46 -6.82
N ILE A 181 -0.93 15.03 -6.98
CA ILE A 181 -1.80 15.39 -5.86
C ILE A 181 -3.10 14.58 -5.96
N ASN A 182 -3.37 13.80 -4.93
CA ASN A 182 -4.62 13.08 -4.76
C ASN A 182 -5.63 13.98 -4.06
N CYS A 183 -6.58 14.53 -4.82
CA CYS A 183 -7.63 15.45 -4.33
C CYS A 183 -8.79 14.73 -3.62
N ARG A 184 -8.45 13.76 -2.76
CA ARG A 184 -9.39 12.90 -2.04
C ARG A 184 -8.69 12.29 -0.83
N ILE A 185 -9.48 11.69 0.05
CA ILE A 185 -8.93 10.81 1.08
C ILE A 185 -8.27 9.57 0.44
N GLN A 186 -7.25 9.07 1.11
CA GLN A 186 -6.50 7.89 0.70
C GLN A 186 -6.80 6.70 1.61
N VAL A 187 -6.45 5.49 1.15
CA VAL A 187 -6.75 4.24 1.86
C VAL A 187 -6.00 4.21 3.20
N GLU A 188 -4.75 4.64 3.14
CA GLU A 188 -3.72 4.72 4.18
C GLU A 188 -3.86 5.93 5.13
N HIS A 189 -4.96 6.68 5.07
CA HIS A 189 -5.21 7.76 6.03
C HIS A 189 -5.16 7.32 7.52
N PRO A 190 -5.52 6.08 7.92
CA PRO A 190 -5.49 5.68 9.32
C PRO A 190 -4.13 5.80 9.98
N VAL A 191 -3.01 5.59 9.26
CA VAL A 191 -1.68 5.72 9.88
C VAL A 191 -1.40 7.15 10.32
N THR A 192 -1.91 8.15 9.59
CA THR A 192 -1.83 9.56 9.98
C THR A 192 -2.74 9.87 11.16
N GLU A 193 -3.98 9.37 11.16
CA GLU A 193 -4.91 9.56 12.28
C GLU A 193 -4.35 8.95 13.57
N MET A 194 -3.76 7.75 13.49
CA MET A 194 -3.24 7.04 14.67
C MET A 194 -2.04 7.74 15.31
N ILE A 195 -1.20 8.47 14.55
CA ILE A 195 -0.09 9.23 15.14
C ILE A 195 -0.47 10.65 15.55
N THR A 196 -1.51 11.24 14.94
CA THR A 196 -1.90 12.65 15.20
C THR A 196 -3.09 12.80 16.14
N GLY A 197 -3.97 11.79 16.22
CA GLY A 197 -5.26 11.87 16.92
C GLY A 197 -6.32 12.68 16.18
N ILE A 198 -6.08 13.05 14.92
CA ILE A 198 -7.00 13.85 14.10
C ILE A 198 -7.83 12.92 13.22
N ASP A 199 -9.15 13.02 13.29
CA ASP A 199 -10.10 12.26 12.45
C ASP A 199 -10.27 12.99 11.10
N LEU A 200 -9.65 12.44 10.07
CA LEU A 200 -9.58 13.03 8.74
C LEU A 200 -10.94 13.03 8.03
N VAL A 201 -11.75 12.00 8.21
CA VAL A 201 -13.08 11.93 7.61
C VAL A 201 -14.00 12.97 8.24
N HIS A 202 -13.93 13.14 9.56
CA HIS A 202 -14.67 14.19 10.24
C HIS A 202 -14.18 15.59 9.83
N GLU A 203 -12.86 15.84 9.75
CA GLU A 203 -12.35 17.13 9.28
C GLU A 203 -12.79 17.44 7.83
N GLN A 204 -12.87 16.43 6.95
CA GLN A 204 -13.43 16.62 5.60
C GLN A 204 -14.88 17.10 5.64
N LEU A 205 -15.73 16.48 6.47
CA LEU A 205 -17.13 16.88 6.61
C LEU A 205 -17.27 18.28 7.23
N HIS A 206 -16.41 18.61 8.20
CA HIS A 206 -16.35 19.93 8.81
C HIS A 206 -15.99 21.00 7.78
N ILE A 207 -14.91 20.80 7.01
CA ILE A 207 -14.50 21.73 5.95
C ILE A 207 -15.58 21.86 4.88
N ALA A 208 -16.22 20.75 4.49
CA ALA A 208 -17.29 20.75 3.49
C ALA A 208 -18.54 21.55 3.94
N SER A 209 -18.72 21.77 5.24
CA SER A 209 -19.79 22.64 5.76
C SER A 209 -19.54 24.15 5.54
N GLY A 210 -18.36 24.53 5.04
CA GLY A 210 -17.93 25.93 4.87
C GLY A 210 -17.35 26.53 6.15
N ALA A 211 -17.21 25.74 7.22
CA ALA A 211 -16.59 26.18 8.45
C ALA A 211 -15.06 26.32 8.29
N PRO A 212 -14.43 27.28 8.99
CA PRO A 212 -12.98 27.44 8.98
C PRO A 212 -12.28 26.24 9.61
N LEU A 213 -11.01 26.03 9.24
CA LEU A 213 -10.18 24.98 9.81
C LEU A 213 -10.07 25.13 11.33
N ARG A 214 -10.29 24.03 12.07
CA ARG A 214 -10.21 24.02 13.54
C ARG A 214 -8.79 23.89 14.07
N LEU A 215 -7.85 23.59 13.18
CA LEU A 215 -6.50 23.17 13.48
C LEU A 215 -5.51 24.25 13.04
N ARG A 216 -4.52 24.51 13.88
CA ARG A 216 -3.29 25.22 13.51
C ARG A 216 -2.17 24.20 13.32
N GLN A 217 -1.13 24.57 12.57
CA GLN A 217 0.02 23.67 12.38
C GLN A 217 0.68 23.27 13.71
N SER A 218 0.60 24.12 14.75
CA SER A 218 1.09 23.86 16.11
C SER A 218 0.32 22.78 16.89
N ASP A 219 -0.90 22.48 16.46
CA ASP A 219 -1.78 21.49 17.08
C ASP A 219 -1.47 20.07 16.55
N VAL A 220 -0.86 20.00 15.36
CA VAL A 220 -0.42 18.76 14.73
C VAL A 220 0.86 18.28 15.42
N ARG A 221 0.71 17.35 16.35
CA ARG A 221 1.83 16.78 17.13
C ARG A 221 1.88 15.26 16.97
N PRO A 222 2.50 14.75 15.89
CA PRO A 222 2.64 13.32 15.68
C PRO A 222 3.37 12.65 16.86
N ARG A 223 2.86 11.51 17.32
CA ARG A 223 3.45 10.70 18.39
C ARG A 223 3.55 9.25 17.96
N GLY A 224 4.71 8.64 18.23
CA GLY A 224 4.96 7.24 17.90
C GLY A 224 5.00 6.99 16.40
N VAL A 225 4.73 5.75 16.03
CA VAL A 225 4.77 5.22 14.66
C VAL A 225 3.52 4.37 14.43
N SER A 226 2.90 4.55 13.28
CA SER A 226 1.81 3.71 12.82
C SER A 226 2.19 3.02 11.51
N VAL A 227 1.79 1.75 11.36
CA VAL A 227 2.01 0.96 10.15
C VAL A 227 0.70 0.27 9.78
N GLU A 228 0.31 0.35 8.51
CA GLU A 228 -0.87 -0.28 7.94
C GLU A 228 -0.49 -1.34 6.91
N CYS A 229 -1.28 -2.41 6.88
CA CYS A 229 -1.22 -3.45 5.85
C CYS A 229 -2.58 -3.58 5.18
N ARG A 230 -2.57 -3.63 3.84
CA ARG A 230 -3.73 -4.02 3.03
C ARG A 230 -3.82 -5.55 2.94
N VAL A 231 -4.88 -6.10 3.52
CA VAL A 231 -5.18 -7.53 3.44
C VAL A 231 -6.08 -7.76 2.22
N ASN A 232 -5.49 -8.24 1.14
CA ASN A 232 -6.17 -8.50 -0.13
C ASN A 232 -6.37 -9.99 -0.35
N VAL A 233 -7.43 -10.37 -1.06
CA VAL A 233 -7.75 -11.73 -1.48
C VAL A 233 -6.96 -12.16 -2.72
N GLU A 234 -5.64 -12.17 -2.61
CA GLU A 234 -4.71 -12.47 -3.70
C GLU A 234 -3.76 -13.60 -3.34
N ASP A 235 -3.21 -14.26 -4.36
CA ASP A 235 -2.20 -15.30 -4.25
C ASP A 235 -0.83 -14.75 -4.66
N PRO A 236 0.02 -14.31 -3.70
CA PRO A 236 1.33 -13.73 -4.01
C PRO A 236 2.25 -14.69 -4.76
N ASP A 237 2.16 -15.99 -4.49
CA ASP A 237 3.01 -17.02 -5.11
C ASP A 237 2.57 -17.31 -6.56
N ARG A 238 1.33 -16.93 -6.92
CA ARG A 238 0.85 -16.90 -8.31
C ARG A 238 0.81 -15.49 -8.89
N GLY A 239 1.77 -14.66 -8.51
CA GLY A 239 1.94 -13.31 -9.06
C GLY A 239 0.86 -12.31 -8.62
N PHE A 240 0.29 -12.50 -7.42
CA PHE A 240 -0.83 -11.74 -6.86
C PHE A 240 -2.10 -11.88 -7.73
N ALA A 241 -2.40 -13.11 -8.17
CA ALA A 241 -3.66 -13.37 -8.86
C ALA A 241 -4.82 -13.27 -7.84
N PRO A 242 -5.93 -12.59 -8.17
CA PRO A 242 -7.11 -12.58 -7.31
C PRO A 242 -7.65 -14.00 -7.05
N THR A 243 -8.15 -14.22 -5.85
CA THR A 243 -8.71 -15.52 -5.40
C THR A 243 -10.13 -15.38 -4.86
N PRO A 244 -11.09 -14.92 -5.70
CA PRO A 244 -12.47 -14.73 -5.27
C PRO A 244 -13.07 -16.02 -4.72
N GLY A 245 -13.90 -15.91 -3.69
CA GLY A 245 -14.44 -17.05 -2.97
C GLY A 245 -15.27 -16.64 -1.77
N ARG A 246 -15.97 -17.60 -1.19
CA ARG A 246 -16.70 -17.40 0.06
C ARG A 246 -15.72 -17.48 1.23
N LEU A 247 -15.81 -16.52 2.15
CA LEU A 247 -15.07 -16.54 3.41
C LEU A 247 -15.83 -17.41 4.42
N ASP A 248 -15.35 -18.62 4.70
CA ASP A 248 -15.93 -19.49 5.74
C ASP A 248 -15.52 -19.01 7.14
N ARG A 249 -14.28 -18.54 7.30
CA ARG A 249 -13.79 -17.91 8.52
C ARG A 249 -13.22 -16.53 8.22
N PHE A 250 -13.52 -15.60 9.11
CA PHE A 250 -13.00 -14.23 9.08
C PHE A 250 -13.02 -13.67 10.50
N HIS A 251 -11.90 -13.77 11.19
CA HIS A 251 -11.69 -13.26 12.54
C HIS A 251 -10.57 -12.23 12.53
N PRO A 252 -10.90 -10.92 12.45
CA PRO A 252 -9.90 -9.87 12.46
C PRO A 252 -9.12 -9.82 13.78
N PRO A 253 -7.84 -9.40 13.75
CA PRO A 253 -7.04 -9.27 14.95
C PRO A 253 -7.55 -8.14 15.84
N GLY A 254 -7.17 -8.20 17.12
CA GLY A 254 -7.51 -7.18 18.10
C GLY A 254 -6.35 -6.78 18.99
N GLY A 255 -6.70 -6.36 20.21
CA GLY A 255 -5.76 -5.94 21.24
C GLY A 255 -5.37 -4.46 21.17
N PRO A 256 -4.52 -4.01 22.10
CA PRO A 256 -4.17 -2.60 22.24
C PRO A 256 -3.51 -2.03 20.99
N PHE A 257 -3.96 -0.84 20.59
CA PHE A 257 -3.39 -0.08 19.46
C PHE A 257 -3.41 -0.85 18.12
N THR A 258 -4.36 -1.76 17.96
CA THR A 258 -4.69 -2.41 16.69
C THR A 258 -6.02 -1.85 16.20
N ARG A 259 -6.05 -1.29 14.98
CA ARG A 259 -7.23 -0.81 14.29
C ARG A 259 -7.47 -1.68 13.05
N VAL A 260 -8.72 -2.09 12.85
CA VAL A 260 -9.14 -2.84 11.66
C VAL A 260 -10.32 -2.16 11.02
N ASP A 261 -10.14 -1.73 9.77
CA ASP A 261 -11.19 -1.17 8.93
C ASP A 261 -11.57 -2.25 7.91
N THR A 262 -12.79 -2.78 7.99
CA THR A 262 -13.23 -3.87 7.12
C THR A 262 -14.74 -3.83 6.85
N HIS A 263 -15.13 -4.36 5.70
CA HIS A 263 -16.53 -4.64 5.33
C HIS A 263 -16.83 -6.14 5.31
N ALA A 264 -15.81 -6.98 5.44
CA ALA A 264 -15.90 -8.43 5.33
C ALA A 264 -16.40 -9.07 6.64
N ARG A 265 -17.00 -10.24 6.51
CA ARG A 265 -17.55 -11.04 7.62
C ARG A 265 -17.61 -12.52 7.22
N PRO A 266 -17.71 -13.46 8.17
CA PRO A 266 -17.97 -14.86 7.84
C PRO A 266 -19.21 -14.99 6.94
N GLY A 267 -19.11 -15.82 5.91
CA GLY A 267 -20.11 -16.00 4.85
C GLY A 267 -20.05 -14.99 3.71
N TYR A 268 -19.21 -13.94 3.78
CA TYR A 268 -19.08 -12.97 2.69
C TYR A 268 -18.54 -13.63 1.42
N LEU A 269 -19.18 -13.34 0.27
CA LEU A 269 -18.76 -13.83 -1.04
C LEU A 269 -17.95 -12.74 -1.76
N VAL A 270 -16.65 -12.97 -1.88
CA VAL A 270 -15.77 -12.04 -2.60
C VAL A 270 -15.91 -12.30 -4.09
N GLY A 271 -16.47 -11.32 -4.82
CA GLY A 271 -16.66 -11.40 -6.26
C GLY A 271 -15.42 -10.98 -7.07
N PRO A 272 -15.34 -11.33 -8.37
CA PRO A 272 -14.22 -10.96 -9.24
C PRO A 272 -14.31 -9.54 -9.80
N TYR A 273 -15.37 -8.80 -9.50
CA TYR A 273 -15.72 -7.53 -10.18
C TYR A 273 -15.10 -6.28 -9.53
N TYR A 274 -14.68 -6.38 -8.27
CA TYR A 274 -14.20 -5.25 -7.47
C TYR A 274 -12.75 -5.46 -7.03
N ASP A 275 -12.22 -4.49 -6.31
CA ASP A 275 -10.91 -4.59 -5.65
C ASP A 275 -10.88 -5.80 -4.69
N SER A 276 -9.70 -6.40 -4.55
CA SER A 276 -9.42 -7.58 -3.74
C SER A 276 -9.29 -7.27 -2.24
N LEU A 277 -9.32 -6.01 -1.82
CA LEU A 277 -9.20 -5.57 -0.42
C LEU A 277 -10.29 -6.16 0.47
N LEU A 278 -9.90 -6.88 1.52
CA LEU A 278 -10.79 -7.39 2.57
C LEU A 278 -10.79 -6.51 3.82
N ALA A 279 -9.60 -6.07 4.22
CA ALA A 279 -9.41 -5.29 5.44
C ALA A 279 -8.13 -4.47 5.36
N LYS A 280 -8.11 -3.37 6.12
CA LYS A 280 -6.90 -2.63 6.45
C LYS A 280 -6.58 -2.91 7.91
N VAL A 281 -5.35 -3.32 8.20
CA VAL A 281 -4.89 -3.56 9.57
C VAL A 281 -3.82 -2.53 9.87
N ALA A 282 -4.16 -1.55 10.71
CA ALA A 282 -3.24 -0.52 11.16
C ALA A 282 -2.88 -0.74 12.63
N VAL A 283 -1.62 -0.54 12.98
CA VAL A 283 -1.15 -0.61 14.37
C VAL A 283 -0.34 0.61 14.71
N TRP A 284 -0.38 1.02 15.98
CA TRP A 284 0.45 2.10 16.51
C TRP A 284 1.39 1.59 17.60
N ALA A 285 2.60 2.16 17.72
CA ALA A 285 3.49 1.98 18.86
C ALA A 285 4.38 3.22 19.10
N PRO A 286 4.98 3.39 20.29
CA PRO A 286 5.95 4.47 20.53
C PRO A 286 7.19 4.40 19.64
N GLU A 287 7.60 3.20 19.24
CA GLU A 287 8.80 2.95 18.43
C GLU A 287 8.48 2.06 17.23
N ARG A 288 9.15 2.31 16.10
CA ARG A 288 8.95 1.59 14.84
C ARG A 288 9.14 0.08 15.01
N GLU A 289 10.23 -0.34 15.65
CA GLU A 289 10.54 -1.74 15.95
C GLU A 289 9.35 -2.46 16.64
N LEU A 290 8.70 -1.79 17.59
CA LEU A 290 7.53 -2.33 18.27
C LEU A 290 6.27 -2.31 17.38
N ALA A 291 6.07 -1.28 16.57
CA ALA A 291 4.97 -1.23 15.60
C ALA A 291 5.07 -2.39 14.60
N LEU A 292 6.26 -2.67 14.09
CA LEU A 292 6.51 -3.80 13.16
C LEU A 292 6.21 -5.15 13.82
N ARG A 293 6.68 -5.39 15.06
CA ARG A 293 6.33 -6.60 15.81
C ARG A 293 4.84 -6.70 16.08
N ARG A 294 4.19 -5.58 16.39
CA ARG A 294 2.74 -5.51 16.67
C ARG A 294 1.93 -5.85 15.42
N LEU A 295 2.34 -5.36 14.24
CA LEU A 295 1.70 -5.65 12.97
C LEU A 295 1.90 -7.13 12.59
N ASP A 296 3.12 -7.66 12.69
CA ASP A 296 3.37 -9.09 12.40
C ASP A 296 2.49 -10.00 13.27
N ARG A 297 2.38 -9.70 14.56
CA ARG A 297 1.50 -10.43 15.49
C ARG A 297 0.02 -10.30 15.11
N ALA A 298 -0.45 -9.10 14.80
CA ALA A 298 -1.84 -8.90 14.37
C ALA A 298 -2.15 -9.67 13.06
N LEU A 299 -1.22 -9.67 12.10
CA LEU A 299 -1.37 -10.42 10.86
C LEU A 299 -1.29 -11.95 11.08
N ALA A 300 -0.51 -12.42 12.05
CA ALA A 300 -0.45 -13.83 12.43
C ALA A 300 -1.74 -14.33 13.12
N GLU A 301 -2.42 -13.46 13.85
CA GLU A 301 -3.70 -13.75 14.54
C GLU A 301 -4.92 -13.67 13.61
N PHE A 302 -4.78 -13.07 12.42
CA PHE A 302 -5.90 -12.86 11.50
C PHE A 302 -6.29 -14.19 10.81
N ASP A 303 -7.34 -14.84 11.30
CA ASP A 303 -7.88 -16.07 10.70
C ASP A 303 -8.85 -15.75 9.55
N ILE A 304 -8.40 -16.03 8.34
CA ILE A 304 -9.19 -15.91 7.10
C ILE A 304 -9.10 -17.25 6.37
N ALA A 305 -10.24 -17.87 6.10
CA ALA A 305 -10.29 -19.14 5.37
C ALA A 305 -11.54 -19.26 4.53
N GLY A 306 -11.43 -20.03 3.45
CA GLY A 306 -12.52 -20.38 2.54
C GLY A 306 -11.97 -21.20 1.37
N PRO A 307 -12.83 -21.90 0.60
CA PRO A 307 -12.37 -22.72 -0.52
C PRO A 307 -11.66 -21.86 -1.57
N GLY A 308 -10.38 -22.13 -1.81
CA GLY A 308 -9.57 -21.42 -2.81
C GLY A 308 -9.12 -20.02 -2.41
N VAL A 309 -9.53 -19.50 -1.25
CA VAL A 309 -9.18 -18.16 -0.75
C VAL A 309 -7.71 -18.13 -0.35
N ARG A 310 -6.95 -17.18 -0.91
CA ARG A 310 -5.59 -16.83 -0.51
C ARG A 310 -5.55 -15.36 -0.12
N THR A 311 -4.56 -14.97 0.68
CA THR A 311 -4.40 -13.59 1.12
C THR A 311 -2.97 -13.10 0.97
N THR A 312 -2.80 -11.78 0.97
CA THR A 312 -1.48 -11.12 0.98
C THR A 312 -0.73 -11.25 2.31
N ILE A 313 -1.37 -11.74 3.37
CA ILE A 313 -0.81 -11.81 4.73
C ILE A 313 0.56 -12.52 4.76
N PRO A 314 0.74 -13.74 4.22
CA PRO A 314 2.04 -14.42 4.28
C PRO A 314 3.14 -13.62 3.59
N PHE A 315 2.84 -12.97 2.48
CA PHE A 315 3.80 -12.12 1.76
C PHE A 315 4.16 -10.88 2.57
N VAL A 316 3.17 -10.18 3.14
CA VAL A 316 3.44 -8.99 3.96
C VAL A 316 4.29 -9.35 5.18
N ARG A 317 4.06 -10.50 5.82
CA ARG A 317 4.93 -10.96 6.91
C ARG A 317 6.39 -11.19 6.46
N ARG A 318 6.63 -11.65 5.21
CA ARG A 318 7.98 -11.67 4.61
C ARG A 318 8.56 -10.26 4.46
N VAL A 319 7.75 -9.28 4.07
CA VAL A 319 8.17 -7.86 4.00
C VAL A 319 8.57 -7.35 5.38
N LEU A 320 7.77 -7.61 6.43
CA LEU A 320 8.06 -7.15 7.80
C LEU A 320 9.35 -7.77 8.39
N ALA A 321 9.75 -8.94 7.88
CA ALA A 321 10.98 -9.64 8.27
C ALA A 321 12.21 -9.18 7.47
N ASP A 322 12.03 -8.50 6.33
CA ASP A 322 13.13 -8.09 5.45
C ASP A 322 14.03 -7.02 6.08
N ALA A 323 15.33 -7.20 5.98
CA ALA A 323 16.31 -6.32 6.61
C ALA A 323 16.30 -4.88 6.05
N ALA A 324 16.01 -4.69 4.75
CA ALA A 324 15.94 -3.35 4.17
C ALA A 324 14.69 -2.61 4.65
N PHE A 325 13.55 -3.31 4.72
CA PHE A 325 12.32 -2.75 5.28
C PHE A 325 12.47 -2.43 6.77
N ARG A 326 13.01 -3.35 7.59
CA ARG A 326 13.29 -3.09 9.01
C ARG A 326 14.29 -1.97 9.23
N GLY A 327 15.25 -1.81 8.31
CA GLY A 327 16.20 -0.70 8.31
C GLY A 327 15.64 0.63 7.80
N GLY A 328 14.41 0.66 7.26
CA GLY A 328 13.81 1.86 6.67
C GLY A 328 14.56 2.35 5.42
N ARG A 329 15.22 1.44 4.68
CA ARG A 329 16.00 1.71 3.47
C ARG A 329 15.40 1.00 2.24
N HIS A 330 14.14 0.60 2.33
CA HIS A 330 13.44 -0.03 1.22
C HIS A 330 13.04 1.01 0.18
N THR A 331 13.04 0.60 -1.08
CA THR A 331 12.60 1.41 -2.22
C THR A 331 11.35 0.81 -2.82
N THR A 332 10.80 1.47 -3.84
CA THR A 332 9.69 0.94 -4.63
C THR A 332 9.98 -0.41 -5.32
N GLY A 333 11.24 -0.84 -5.41
CA GLY A 333 11.65 -2.14 -5.94
C GLY A 333 11.60 -3.30 -4.94
N LEU A 334 11.24 -3.08 -3.68
CA LEU A 334 11.30 -4.11 -2.62
C LEU A 334 10.50 -5.37 -2.98
N VAL A 335 9.25 -5.20 -3.42
CA VAL A 335 8.35 -6.33 -3.69
C VAL A 335 8.90 -7.19 -4.84
N ASP A 336 9.35 -6.56 -5.92
CA ASP A 336 9.92 -7.27 -7.07
C ASP A 336 11.19 -8.04 -6.67
N ARG A 337 12.04 -7.47 -5.81
CA ARG A 337 13.21 -8.17 -5.25
C ARG A 337 12.80 -9.41 -4.45
N LEU A 338 11.80 -9.29 -3.57
CA LEU A 338 11.34 -10.39 -2.72
C LEU A 338 10.68 -11.51 -3.54
N LEU A 339 9.98 -11.18 -4.62
CA LEU A 339 9.39 -12.19 -5.52
C LEU A 339 10.47 -12.95 -6.31
N ARG A 340 11.52 -12.27 -6.77
CA ARG A 340 12.64 -12.92 -7.49
C ARG A 340 13.51 -13.79 -6.57
N GLY A 341 13.64 -13.42 -5.30
CA GLY A 341 14.42 -14.15 -4.30
C GLY A 341 13.76 -15.41 -3.73
N GLY A 342 12.49 -15.68 -4.06
CA GLY A 342 11.72 -16.81 -3.55
C GLY A 342 12.06 -18.18 -4.18
N ASP A 343 12.83 -18.22 -5.26
CA ASP A 343 13.10 -19.43 -6.05
C ASP A 343 14.38 -20.20 -5.65
N THR A 344 15.07 -19.80 -4.57
CA THR A 344 16.34 -20.44 -4.14
C THR A 344 16.26 -21.22 -2.82
N ALA A 345 15.07 -21.47 -2.28
CA ALA A 345 14.89 -22.38 -1.14
C ALA A 345 14.61 -23.83 -1.62
N SER A 346 15.69 -24.54 -1.99
CA SER A 346 15.89 -26.00 -1.89
C SER A 346 14.69 -26.94 -2.20
N ARG A 347 14.67 -27.50 -3.42
CA ARG A 347 14.27 -28.91 -3.59
C ARG A 347 15.49 -29.77 -3.18
N PRO A 348 15.37 -30.71 -2.24
CA PRO A 348 16.45 -31.66 -1.98
C PRO A 348 16.75 -32.45 -3.26
N GLY A 349 18.03 -32.56 -3.57
CA GLY A 349 18.56 -32.83 -4.91
C GLY A 349 18.19 -34.17 -5.52
N ASP A 350 18.02 -34.13 -6.83
CA ASP A 350 18.18 -35.29 -7.72
C ASP A 350 19.51 -35.08 -8.47
N THR A 351 20.62 -35.23 -7.74
CA THR A 351 21.95 -35.29 -8.36
C THR A 351 22.23 -36.72 -8.73
N ALA A 352 21.91 -37.07 -9.98
CA ALA A 352 22.43 -38.25 -10.63
C ALA A 352 23.95 -38.11 -10.81
N SER A 353 24.72 -38.89 -10.06
CA SER A 353 26.11 -39.22 -10.38
C SER A 353 26.31 -40.72 -10.26
N ARG A 354 26.57 -41.36 -11.41
CA ARG A 354 27.03 -42.75 -11.50
C ARG A 354 28.46 -42.84 -10.95
N PRO A 355 28.82 -43.98 -10.35
CA PRO A 355 29.84 -44.79 -11.00
C PRO A 355 29.46 -46.27 -11.07
N GLY A 356 29.93 -46.95 -12.10
CA GLY A 356 29.75 -48.39 -12.29
C GLY A 356 30.75 -49.23 -11.49
N GLY A 357 30.43 -50.51 -11.31
CA GLY A 357 31.43 -51.56 -11.06
C GLY A 357 31.14 -52.54 -9.93
N THR A 358 30.41 -53.62 -10.26
CA THR A 358 30.63 -55.03 -9.88
C THR A 358 30.73 -55.48 -8.41
N GLY A 359 29.87 -56.44 -8.03
CA GLY A 359 30.20 -57.51 -7.07
C GLY A 359 29.14 -57.81 -6.00
N PRO A 360 28.60 -59.03 -5.88
CA PRO A 360 27.37 -59.31 -5.14
C PRO A 360 27.63 -59.74 -3.68
N ARG A 361 26.64 -59.54 -2.77
CA ARG A 361 26.20 -60.55 -1.78
C ARG A 361 25.14 -60.07 -0.77
N THR A 362 24.09 -60.88 -0.68
CA THR A 362 23.34 -61.34 0.51
C THR A 362 22.52 -60.35 1.37
N ALA A 363 21.18 -60.52 1.32
CA ALA A 363 20.25 -60.23 2.42
C ALA A 363 20.38 -61.28 3.54
N PRO A 364 20.00 -60.94 4.79
CA PRO A 364 18.67 -61.31 5.32
C PRO A 364 17.99 -60.14 6.08
N ALA A 365 16.68 -59.94 5.97
CA ALA A 365 15.59 -60.53 6.76
C ALA A 365 15.61 -60.18 8.27
N GLY A 366 14.51 -59.60 8.76
CA GLY A 366 14.05 -59.86 10.13
C GLY A 366 13.59 -58.67 10.96
N ALA A 367 12.30 -58.74 11.35
CA ALA A 367 11.74 -58.32 12.63
C ALA A 367 11.36 -56.83 12.84
N ARG A 368 10.11 -56.52 12.51
CA ARG A 368 9.22 -55.78 13.41
C ARG A 368 8.78 -56.72 14.55
N PRO A 369 8.44 -56.17 15.73
CA PRO A 369 7.34 -56.73 16.49
C PRO A 369 6.24 -55.72 16.75
N ASP A 370 5.04 -56.27 16.73
CA ASP A 370 3.73 -55.70 16.94
C ASP A 370 3.54 -55.06 18.32
N VAL A 371 2.71 -54.02 18.36
CA VAL A 371 2.02 -53.55 19.57
C VAL A 371 0.57 -54.04 19.47
N PRO A 372 0.04 -54.80 20.44
CA PRO A 372 -1.39 -55.04 20.50
C PRO A 372 -2.05 -54.35 21.71
N ASP A 373 -3.26 -53.88 21.42
CA ASP A 373 -4.49 -53.97 22.25
C ASP A 373 -4.94 -52.76 23.11
N PRO A 374 -6.21 -52.68 23.55
CA PRO A 374 -7.28 -51.93 22.87
C PRO A 374 -8.10 -51.01 23.82
N ALA A 375 -9.20 -50.46 23.29
CA ALA A 375 -10.27 -49.67 23.94
C ALA A 375 -10.87 -50.35 25.22
N ALA A 376 -11.65 -49.75 26.13
CA ALA A 376 -12.56 -48.58 26.24
C ALA A 376 -12.87 -48.38 27.78
N PRO A 377 -14.00 -47.81 28.30
CA PRO A 377 -15.03 -46.86 27.81
C PRO A 377 -15.46 -45.75 28.83
N VAL A 378 -16.20 -44.74 28.30
CA VAL A 378 -17.45 -44.07 28.77
C VAL A 378 -17.57 -43.48 30.20
N ASP A 379 -17.91 -42.18 30.26
CA ASP A 379 -19.07 -41.57 30.96
C ASP A 379 -19.12 -40.07 30.59
N GLY A 380 -20.22 -39.41 30.17
CA GLY A 380 -21.63 -39.66 30.41
C GLY A 380 -22.18 -38.66 31.43
N ARG A 381 -22.40 -37.39 31.04
CA ARG A 381 -23.41 -36.47 31.64
C ARG A 381 -23.43 -35.05 31.03
N SER A 382 -24.60 -34.69 30.53
CA SER A 382 -25.19 -33.35 30.38
C SER A 382 -26.70 -33.57 30.24
N PRO A 383 -27.61 -32.57 30.36
CA PRO A 383 -27.43 -31.16 30.73
C PRO A 383 -28.45 -30.66 31.78
N VAL A 384 -28.30 -29.42 32.29
CA VAL A 384 -29.44 -28.63 32.83
C VAL A 384 -29.30 -27.16 32.37
N PRO A 385 -30.37 -26.51 31.87
CA PRO A 385 -30.33 -25.18 31.26
C PRO A 385 -30.61 -24.04 32.26
N VAL A 386 -30.12 -22.84 31.94
CA VAL A 386 -30.44 -21.57 32.63
C VAL A 386 -31.45 -20.79 31.78
N PRO A 387 -32.53 -20.22 32.34
CA PRO A 387 -33.57 -19.56 31.57
C PRO A 387 -33.23 -18.11 31.19
N ALA A 388 -33.78 -17.70 30.04
CA ALA A 388 -33.74 -16.36 29.50
C ALA A 388 -34.65 -15.39 30.28
N ALA A 389 -34.16 -14.18 30.54
CA ALA A 389 -34.97 -13.05 30.98
C ALA A 389 -35.45 -12.26 29.76
N GLY A 390 -36.78 -12.14 29.62
CA GLY A 390 -37.45 -11.34 28.60
C GLY A 390 -37.49 -9.84 28.91
N PRO A 391 -38.00 -9.01 27.99
CA PRO A 391 -37.86 -7.57 28.01
C PRO A 391 -39.01 -6.88 28.77
N SER A 392 -38.69 -5.89 29.60
CA SER A 392 -39.65 -4.95 30.15
C SER A 392 -39.70 -3.69 29.26
N GLY A 393 -40.81 -3.53 28.54
CA GLY A 393 -41.20 -2.31 27.84
C GLY A 393 -41.76 -1.21 28.77
N PRO A 394 -42.15 -0.05 28.20
CA PRO A 394 -42.13 1.25 28.85
C PRO A 394 -43.52 1.77 29.28
N ASP A 395 -43.58 2.66 30.27
CA ASP A 395 -44.59 3.73 30.41
C ASP A 395 -44.22 4.63 31.61
N GLN A 396 -43.90 5.92 31.44
CA GLN A 396 -44.78 7.09 31.23
C GLN A 396 -44.91 7.97 32.50
N ARG A 397 -44.85 9.30 32.24
CA ARG A 397 -45.40 10.46 32.98
C ARG A 397 -44.47 11.28 33.90
N ARG A 398 -44.14 12.46 33.37
CA ARG A 398 -44.41 13.83 33.91
C ARG A 398 -44.15 14.05 35.41
N ASN A 399 -43.17 14.89 35.73
CA ASN A 399 -43.38 16.34 35.90
C ASN A 399 -42.05 17.09 35.76
#